data_AF-A0A953JX88-F1
#
_entry.id   AF-A0A953JX88-F1
#
_cell.length_a   1.000
_cell.length_b   1.000
_cell.length_c   1.000
_cell.angle_alpha   90.00
_cell.angle_beta   90.00
_cell.angle_gamma   90.00
#
_symmetry.space_group_name_H-M   'P 1'
#
loop_
_entity.id
_entity.type
_entity.pdbx_description
1 polymer ?
#
loop_
_entity_poly.entity_id
_entity_poly.type
_entity_poly.pdbx_seq_one_letter_code
_entity_poly.pdbx_strand_id
1 'polypeptide(L)' 'MNDPKPLRNDALCLEALRRMTPSQRRAKALELVELSRKLLKAGQRRQFPRHSEAELHAVYLKRLAAARDDVRG' A
#
# COMPACT_ATOMS: atom_id res chain seq x y z
N MET A 1 14.89 -18.90 -8.25
CA MET A 1 13.81 -18.85 -9.25
C MET A 1 12.79 -17.84 -8.77
N ASN A 2 12.88 -16.61 -9.30
CA ASN A 2 11.92 -15.55 -9.06
C ASN A 2 10.76 -15.82 -10.04
N ASP A 3 9.67 -16.41 -9.57
CA ASP A 3 8.44 -16.43 -10.37
C ASP A 3 7.79 -15.04 -10.25
N PRO A 4 7.80 -14.20 -11.31
CA PRO A 4 7.06 -12.96 -11.26
C PRO A 4 5.58 -13.30 -11.10
N LYS A 5 4.98 -12.83 -9.99
CA LYS A 5 3.56 -12.97 -9.71
C LYS A 5 2.77 -12.59 -10.98
N PRO A 6 1.87 -13.45 -11.48
CA PRO A 6 1.28 -13.28 -12.81
C PRO A 6 0.54 -11.94 -12.90
N LEU A 7 0.89 -11.16 -13.93
CA LEU A 7 0.36 -9.84 -14.34
C LEU A 7 -1.11 -9.91 -14.80
N ARG A 8 -1.95 -10.72 -14.13
CA ARG A 8 -3.20 -11.20 -14.72
C ARG A 8 -4.26 -10.10 -14.93
N ASN A 9 -4.08 -8.92 -14.34
CA ASN A 9 -5.07 -7.84 -14.35
C ASN A 9 -4.50 -6.44 -14.70
N ASP A 10 -3.24 -6.33 -15.12
CA ASP A 10 -2.61 -5.02 -15.31
C ASP A 10 -3.29 -4.19 -16.40
N ALA A 11 -3.71 -4.84 -17.49
CA ALA A 11 -4.49 -4.20 -18.56
C ALA A 11 -5.84 -3.66 -18.04
N LEU A 12 -6.54 -4.43 -17.22
CA LEU A 12 -7.82 -4.02 -16.63
C LEU A 12 -7.66 -2.86 -15.64
N CYS A 13 -6.61 -2.88 -14.82
CA CYS A 13 -6.29 -1.78 -13.91
C CYS A 13 -5.96 -0.50 -14.69
N LEU A 14 -5.15 -0.60 -15.74
CA LEU A 14 -4.79 0.54 -16.58
C LEU A 14 -6.02 1.10 -17.33
N GLU A 15 -6.88 0.23 -17.87
CA GLU A 15 -8.14 0.67 -18.48
C GLU A 15 -9.06 1.38 -17.49
N ALA A 16 -9.21 0.83 -16.28
CA ALA A 16 -10.01 1.46 -15.23
C ALA A 16 -9.46 2.85 -14.87
N LEU A 17 -8.13 3.00 -14.75
CA LEU A 17 -7.48 4.29 -14.46
C LEU A 17 -7.62 5.30 -15.62
N ARG A 18 -7.59 4.82 -16.87
CA ARG A 18 -7.79 5.65 -18.07
C ARG A 18 -9.22 6.17 -18.20
N ARG A 19 -10.21 5.40 -17.75
CA ARG A 19 -11.64 5.80 -17.75
C ARG A 19 -12.00 6.78 -16.64
N MET A 20 -11.14 6.95 -15.63
CA MET A 20 -11.37 7.92 -14.55
C MET A 20 -11.06 9.34 -14.97
N THR A 21 -11.93 10.28 -14.57
CA THR A 21 -11.62 11.71 -14.62
C THR A 21 -10.50 12.06 -13.63
N PRO A 22 -9.84 13.22 -13.75
CA PRO A 22 -8.83 13.66 -12.79
C PRO A 22 -9.32 13.74 -11.33
N SER A 23 -10.59 14.10 -11.09
CA SER A 23 -11.17 14.12 -9.75
C SER A 23 -11.38 12.71 -9.20
N GLN A 24 -11.91 11.79 -10.00
CA GLN A 24 -12.09 10.39 -9.63
C GLN A 24 -10.75 9.72 -9.32
N ARG A 25 -9.72 9.99 -10.13
CA ARG A 25 -8.37 9.46 -9.91
C ARG A 25 -7.78 9.93 -8.58
N ARG A 26 -7.95 11.22 -8.23
CA ARG A 26 -7.52 11.77 -6.94
C ARG A 26 -8.27 11.10 -5.78
N ALA A 27 -9.59 10.97 -5.87
CA ALA A 27 -10.39 10.31 -4.85
C ALA A 27 -9.96 8.84 -4.65
N LYS A 28 -9.75 8.11 -5.75
CA LYS A 28 -9.27 6.72 -5.69
C LYS A 28 -7.86 6.63 -5.09
N ALA A 29 -6.96 7.57 -5.39
CA ALA A 29 -5.63 7.59 -4.78
C ALA A 29 -5.71 7.73 -3.24
N LEU A 30 -6.58 8.61 -2.73
CA LEU A 30 -6.80 8.76 -1.29
C LEU A 30 -7.38 7.49 -0.67
N GLU A 31 -8.38 6.88 -1.32
CA GLU A 31 -8.96 5.60 -0.89
C GLU A 31 -7.90 4.49 -0.78
N LEU A 32 -7.03 4.38 -1.80
CA LEU A 32 -5.96 3.40 -1.83
C LEU A 32 -4.90 3.64 -0.75
N VAL A 33 -4.57 4.90 -0.44
CA VAL A 33 -3.67 5.24 0.67
C VAL A 33 -4.26 4.76 2.00
N GLU A 34 -5.54 5.03 2.26
CA GLU A 34 -6.21 4.60 3.49
C GLU A 34 -6.28 3.08 3.62
N LEU A 35 -6.64 2.39 2.53
CA LEU A 35 -6.64 0.94 2.49
C LEU A 35 -5.24 0.36 2.77
N SER A 36 -4.22 0.92 2.13
CA SER A 36 -2.83 0.47 2.30
C SER A 36 -2.36 0.64 3.74
N ARG A 37 -2.68 1.75 4.41
CA ARG A 37 -2.37 1.97 5.82
C ARG A 37 -3.04 0.93 6.73
N LYS A 38 -4.31 0.60 6.47
CA LYS A 38 -5.05 -0.44 7.22
C LYS A 38 -4.40 -1.82 7.04
N LEU A 39 -4.10 -2.20 5.80
CA LEU A 39 -3.44 -3.46 5.49
C LEU A 39 -2.05 -3.56 6.12
N LEU A 40 -1.28 -2.48 6.09
CA LEU A 40 0.05 -2.41 6.68
C LEU A 40 0.01 -2.61 8.21
N LYS A 41 -0.95 -1.99 8.91
CA LYS A 41 -1.15 -2.19 10.35
C LYS A 41 -1.61 -3.62 10.67
N ALA A 42 -2.55 -4.15 9.89
CA ALA A 42 -3.06 -5.51 10.07
C ALA A 42 -1.96 -6.57 9.85
N GLY A 43 -1.14 -6.40 8.80
CA GLY A 43 0.00 -7.25 8.51
C GLY A 43 1.05 -7.20 9.63
N GLN A 44 1.32 -6.02 10.18
CA GLN A 44 2.23 -5.89 11.33
C GLN A 44 1.72 -6.62 12.56
N ARG A 45 0.45 -6.45 12.95
CA ARG A 45 -0.12 -7.21 14.08
C ARG A 45 -0.01 -8.72 13.90
N ARG A 46 -0.17 -9.22 12.67
CA ARG A 46 0.02 -10.64 12.35
C ARG A 46 1.48 -11.08 12.43
N GLN A 47 2.40 -10.26 11.95
CA GLN A 47 3.84 -10.56 11.96
C GLN A 47 4.46 -10.46 13.36
N PHE A 48 3.88 -9.61 14.21
CA PHE A 48 4.43 -9.17 15.50
C PHE A 48 3.37 -9.27 16.62
N PRO A 49 2.81 -10.46 16.89
CA PRO A 49 1.65 -10.61 17.78
C PRO A 49 1.92 -10.27 19.25
N ARG A 50 3.19 -10.19 19.68
CA ARG A 50 3.59 -9.88 21.06
C ARG A 50 4.04 -8.44 21.26
N HIS A 51 4.18 -7.67 20.19
CA HIS A 51 4.57 -6.26 20.32
C HIS A 51 3.40 -5.45 20.88
N SER A 52 3.72 -4.52 21.76
CA SER A 52 2.82 -3.48 22.22
C SER A 52 2.41 -2.56 21.06
N GLU A 53 1.33 -1.80 21.23
CA GLU A 53 0.89 -0.82 20.24
C GLU A 53 1.96 0.24 19.95
N ALA A 54 2.77 0.61 20.95
CA ALA A 54 3.86 1.57 20.77
C ALA A 54 4.96 1.03 19.85
N GLU A 55 5.34 -0.24 20.03
CA GLU A 55 6.35 -0.90 19.19
C GLU A 55 5.82 -1.13 17.76
N LEU A 56 4.56 -1.55 17.63
CA LEU A 56 3.90 -1.66 16.33
C LEU A 56 3.81 -0.30 15.63
N HIS A 57 3.57 0.78 16.36
CA HIS A 57 3.57 2.13 15.81
C HIS A 57 4.95 2.55 15.29
N ALA A 58 6.02 2.23 16.03
CA ALA A 58 7.39 2.50 15.58
C ALA A 58 7.74 1.74 14.29
N VAL A 59 7.36 0.46 14.19
CA VAL A 59 7.53 -0.33 12.96
C VAL A 59 6.73 0.28 11.80
N TYR A 60 5.51 0.74 12.06
CA TYR A 60 4.67 1.40 11.06
C TYR A 60 5.32 2.67 10.52
N LEU A 61 5.84 3.54 11.38
CA LEU A 61 6.54 4.77 10.98
C LEU A 61 7.80 4.46 10.16
N LYS A 62 8.59 3.47 10.57
CA LYS A 62 9.79 3.04 9.83
C LYS A 62 9.45 2.58 8.40
N ARG A 63 8.36 1.82 8.23
CA ARG A 63 7.90 1.36 6.92
C ARG A 63 7.34 2.48 6.05
N LEU A 64 6.64 3.45 6.65
CA LEU A 64 6.19 4.65 5.93
C LEU A 64 7.36 5.50 5.43
N ALA A 65 8.42 5.64 6.23
CA ALA A 65 9.61 6.36 5.81
C ALA A 65 10.26 5.69 4.59
N ALA A 66 10.47 4.37 4.63
CA ALA A 66 11.00 3.62 3.50
C ALA A 66 10.14 3.79 2.22
N ALA A 67 8.82 3.66 2.34
CA ALA A 67 7.91 3.85 1.21
C ALA A 67 7.92 5.27 0.63
N ARG A 68 8.24 6.30 1.44
CA ARG A 68 8.38 7.68 0.96
C ARG A 68 9.65 7.84 0.12
N ASP A 69 10.72 7.19 0.53
CA ASP A 69 12.02 7.29 -0.13
C ASP A 69 11.99 6.54 -1.47
N ASP A 70 11.30 5.40 -1.54
CA ASP A 70 11.09 4.64 -2.79
C ASP A 70 10.28 5.41 -3.86
N VAL A 71 9.39 6.32 -3.46
CA VAL A 71 8.57 7.12 -4.40
C VAL A 71 9.29 8.38 -4.88
N ARG A 72 10.40 8.77 -4.23
CA ARG A 72 11.24 9.92 -4.61
C ARG A 72 12.46 9.54 -5.45
N GLY A 73 12.73 8.25 -5.62
CA GLY A 73 13.80 7.71 -6.46
C GLY A 73 13.47 7.68 -7.94
#